data_AF-X0TWK6-F1
#
_entry.id   AF-X0TWK6-F1
#
_cell.length_a   1.000
_cell.length_b   1.000
_cell.length_c   1.000
_cell.angle_alpha   90.00
_cell.angle_beta   90.00
_cell.angle_gamma   90.00
#
_symmetry.space_group_name_H-M   'P 1'
#
loop_
_entity.id
_entity.type
_entity.pdbx_description
1 polymer ?
#
loop_
_entity_poly.entity_id
_entity_poly.type
_entity_poly.pdbx_seq_one_letter_code
_entity_poly.pdbx_strand_id
1 'polypeptide(L)'
;MLYHLYELNQTALHPARATAEAYGLLLRNPFNPASHTAVGRSAAAALELFERSTRRYRKPAWGIDGVEVDGHQTPVHARTVITKPFCNLVHFERKLSASRSRKDPKVLVVAPMAGHFSTLLRGTIRDLLPDHDVYITEWQDARFVPRADGAFDLDVYIDYIIEFLKAFHGDVHVMAVCQPTVPVFAAVSLMEAVQDKDVPHSMILMAGPIDARESPTAVNRFAAGKSLSWFRRNVITKVPWPHPGMMRSVYPGFLQLSGFMGMNIDRHLTAHRDLFHNLIRGDGDSADKHREFYDEFLAVMDLTAEYYLQTIETVFLDHTLPKGEMLHRGMRVDPSKVRRVA
;
A
#
# COMPACT_ATOMS: atom_id res chain seq x y z
N MET A 1 14.01 2.08 21.51
CA MET A 1 15.21 1.21 21.47
C MET A 1 15.14 0.23 20.30
N LEU A 2 14.04 -0.50 20.10
CA LEU A 2 13.94 -1.52 19.05
C LEU A 2 14.23 -1.01 17.63
N TYR A 3 13.71 0.17 17.24
CA TYR A 3 14.00 0.73 15.91
C TYR A 3 15.50 1.05 15.73
N HIS A 4 16.14 1.67 16.71
CA HIS A 4 17.58 1.91 16.65
C HIS A 4 18.39 0.62 16.54
N LEU A 5 18.01 -0.43 17.27
CA LEU A 5 18.65 -1.74 17.18
C LEU A 5 18.43 -2.36 15.80
N TYR A 6 17.23 -2.24 15.22
CA TYR A 6 16.94 -2.69 13.87
C TYR A 6 17.81 -1.99 12.82
N GLU A 7 17.89 -0.65 12.86
CA GLU A 7 18.76 0.11 11.94
C GLU A 7 20.24 -0.24 12.15
N LEU A 8 20.70 -0.41 13.40
CA LEU A 8 22.08 -0.84 13.69
C LEU A 8 22.38 -2.21 13.08
N ASN A 9 21.47 -3.18 13.22
CA ASN A 9 21.63 -4.51 12.63
C ASN A 9 21.67 -4.43 11.09
N GLN A 10 20.80 -3.62 10.48
CA GLN A 10 20.79 -3.40 9.03
C GLN A 10 22.12 -2.80 8.55
N THR A 11 22.67 -1.81 9.25
CA THR A 11 23.97 -1.22 8.93
C THR A 11 25.11 -2.24 9.13
N ALA A 12 25.10 -2.98 10.23
CA ALA A 12 26.15 -3.96 10.55
C ALA A 12 26.20 -5.12 9.54
N LEU A 13 25.05 -5.55 9.01
CA LEU A 13 24.97 -6.62 8.01
C LEU A 13 25.27 -6.14 6.58
N HIS A 14 25.39 -4.84 6.34
CA HIS A 14 25.60 -4.30 5.00
C HIS A 14 26.85 -4.85 4.29
N PRO A 15 28.05 -4.90 4.92
CA PRO A 15 29.23 -5.45 4.28
C PRO A 15 29.07 -6.94 3.91
N ALA A 16 28.53 -7.75 4.83
CA ALA A 16 28.31 -9.17 4.60
C ALA A 16 27.34 -9.43 3.44
N ARG A 17 26.29 -8.62 3.31
CA ARG A 17 25.34 -8.69 2.18
C ARG A 17 26.02 -8.36 0.85
N ALA A 18 26.79 -7.26 0.80
CA ALA A 18 27.52 -6.89 -0.42
C ALA A 18 28.51 -7.97 -0.86
N THR A 19 29.17 -8.63 0.09
CA THR A 19 30.01 -9.80 -0.19
C THR A 19 29.18 -10.98 -0.71
N ALA A 20 28.06 -11.32 -0.06
CA ALA A 20 27.19 -12.40 -0.49
C ALA A 20 26.65 -12.20 -1.92
N GLU A 21 26.24 -10.98 -2.26
CA GLU A 21 25.81 -10.60 -3.61
C GLU A 21 26.93 -10.77 -4.64
N ALA A 22 28.13 -10.25 -4.35
CA ALA A 22 29.29 -10.35 -5.24
C ALA A 22 29.71 -11.81 -5.49
N TYR A 23 29.82 -12.62 -4.45
CA TYR A 23 30.15 -14.05 -4.59
C TYR A 23 29.00 -14.83 -5.25
N GLY A 24 27.75 -14.46 -5.00
CA GLY A 24 26.58 -15.02 -5.66
C GLY A 24 26.63 -14.79 -7.18
N LEU A 25 26.97 -13.58 -7.63
CA LEU A 25 27.16 -13.26 -9.05
C LEU A 25 28.28 -14.09 -9.68
N LEU A 26 29.41 -14.22 -8.99
CA LEU A 26 30.54 -15.04 -9.46
C LEU A 26 30.16 -16.52 -9.61
N LEU A 27 29.42 -17.09 -8.66
CA LEU A 27 29.01 -18.49 -8.70
C LEU A 27 27.85 -18.78 -9.67
N ARG A 28 27.10 -17.76 -10.08
CA ARG A 28 26.06 -17.85 -11.12
C ARG A 28 26.59 -17.57 -12.53
N ASN A 29 27.77 -16.99 -12.64
CA ASN A 29 28.35 -16.65 -13.93
C ASN A 29 28.54 -17.94 -14.76
N PRO A 30 27.93 -18.05 -15.97
CA PRO A 30 28.05 -19.24 -16.82
C PRO A 30 29.49 -19.59 -17.21
N PHE A 31 30.39 -18.59 -17.18
CA PHE A 31 31.82 -18.75 -17.44
C PHE A 31 32.63 -19.27 -16.24
N ASN A 32 32.00 -19.42 -15.07
CA ASN A 32 32.61 -20.04 -13.90
C ASN A 32 32.31 -21.54 -13.89
N PRO A 33 33.30 -22.45 -14.02
CA PRO A 33 33.05 -23.89 -14.01
C PRO A 33 32.30 -24.39 -12.78
N ALA A 34 32.46 -23.72 -11.63
CA ALA A 34 31.77 -24.07 -10.40
C ALA A 34 30.23 -23.91 -10.52
N SER A 35 29.73 -23.01 -11.37
CA SER A 35 28.28 -22.77 -11.56
C SER A 35 27.54 -24.01 -12.07
N HIS A 36 28.25 -24.90 -12.76
CA HIS A 36 27.71 -26.14 -13.32
C HIS A 36 27.78 -27.32 -12.34
N THR A 37 28.40 -27.14 -11.17
CA THR A 37 28.51 -28.17 -10.13
C THR A 37 27.36 -28.06 -9.12
N ALA A 38 26.97 -29.19 -8.50
CA ALA A 38 25.96 -29.19 -7.45
C ALA A 38 26.39 -28.34 -6.23
N VAL A 39 27.68 -28.36 -5.89
CA VAL A 39 28.26 -27.58 -4.79
C VAL A 39 28.19 -26.08 -5.08
N GLY A 40 28.61 -25.64 -6.28
CA GLY A 40 28.56 -24.23 -6.66
C GLY A 40 27.14 -23.69 -6.75
N ARG A 41 26.18 -24.47 -7.29
CA ARG A 41 24.75 -24.11 -7.27
C ARG A 41 24.20 -23.98 -5.85
N SER A 42 24.55 -24.92 -4.97
CA SER A 42 24.09 -24.89 -3.57
C SER A 42 24.67 -23.71 -2.80
N ALA A 43 25.96 -23.40 -3.01
CA ALA A 43 26.59 -22.21 -2.44
C ALA A 43 25.96 -20.92 -2.96
N ALA A 44 25.69 -20.82 -4.27
CA ALA A 44 25.00 -19.67 -4.86
C ALA A 44 23.57 -19.48 -4.32
N ALA A 45 22.86 -20.58 -4.03
CA ALA A 45 21.53 -20.55 -3.42
C ALA A 45 21.58 -20.12 -1.95
N ALA A 46 22.57 -20.61 -1.18
CA ALA A 46 22.76 -20.22 0.21
C ALA A 46 23.11 -18.72 0.36
N LEU A 47 23.97 -18.20 -0.53
CA LEU A 47 24.31 -16.78 -0.56
C LEU A 47 23.11 -15.90 -0.93
N GLU A 48 22.29 -16.32 -1.89
CA GLU A 48 21.03 -15.62 -2.20
C GLU A 48 20.06 -15.66 -1.02
N LEU A 49 19.91 -16.81 -0.36
CA LEU A 49 19.04 -16.90 0.80
C LEU A 49 19.50 -15.97 1.93
N PHE A 50 20.81 -15.90 2.19
CA PHE A 50 21.39 -14.98 3.18
C PHE A 50 21.15 -13.52 2.79
N GLU A 51 21.41 -13.14 1.53
CA GLU A 51 21.19 -11.79 1.03
C GLU A 51 19.71 -11.40 1.18
N ARG A 52 18.78 -12.20 0.65
CA ARG A 52 17.34 -11.91 0.68
C ARG A 52 16.77 -11.86 2.09
N SER A 53 17.20 -12.74 2.98
CA SER A 53 16.72 -12.77 4.37
C SER A 53 17.23 -11.60 5.21
N THR A 54 18.33 -10.96 4.81
CA THR A 54 18.93 -9.85 5.57
C THR A 54 18.77 -8.50 4.88
N ARG A 55 18.37 -8.47 3.60
CA ARG A 55 18.14 -7.28 2.77
C ARG A 55 17.09 -6.33 3.37
N ARG A 56 17.29 -5.03 3.13
CA ARG A 56 16.23 -4.02 3.25
C ARG A 56 15.52 -3.88 1.92
N TYR A 57 14.23 -4.16 1.90
CA TYR A 57 13.41 -4.00 0.71
C TYR A 57 12.99 -2.53 0.56
N ARG A 58 13.34 -1.94 -0.59
CA ARG A 58 12.93 -0.58 -0.97
C ARG A 58 11.62 -0.65 -1.72
N LYS A 59 10.92 0.49 -1.81
CA LYS A 59 9.74 0.65 -2.67
C LYS A 59 10.06 0.15 -4.10
N PRO A 60 9.31 -0.84 -4.62
CA PRO A 60 9.49 -1.32 -5.98
C PRO A 60 9.09 -0.26 -7.01
N ALA A 61 9.61 -0.39 -8.24
CA ALA A 61 9.15 0.40 -9.36
C ALA A 61 7.79 -0.13 -9.86
N TRP A 62 6.99 0.70 -10.53
CA TRP A 62 5.72 0.26 -11.11
C TRP A 62 5.90 -0.82 -12.18
N GLY A 63 6.94 -0.76 -13.01
CA GLY A 63 7.23 -1.83 -13.99
C GLY A 63 6.10 -2.09 -14.99
N ILE A 64 5.29 -1.07 -15.29
CA ILE A 64 4.24 -1.12 -16.33
C ILE A 64 4.75 -0.29 -17.50
N ASP A 65 5.49 -0.94 -18.41
CA ASP A 65 6.10 -0.26 -19.55
C ASP A 65 5.12 -0.11 -20.73
N GLY A 66 4.10 -0.97 -20.80
CA GLY A 66 3.06 -0.92 -21.80
C GLY A 66 1.91 -1.90 -21.52
N VAL A 67 0.78 -1.67 -22.17
CA VAL A 67 -0.40 -2.53 -22.16
C VAL A 67 -0.96 -2.68 -23.57
N GLU A 68 -1.75 -3.72 -23.80
CA GLU A 68 -2.50 -3.84 -25.04
C GLU A 68 -3.79 -3.02 -24.98
N VAL A 69 -3.99 -2.12 -25.94
CA VAL A 69 -5.22 -1.33 -26.12
C VAL A 69 -5.70 -1.58 -27.55
N ASP A 70 -6.92 -2.09 -27.72
CA ASP A 70 -7.50 -2.43 -29.03
C ASP A 70 -6.58 -3.27 -29.91
N GLY A 71 -5.94 -4.30 -29.34
CA GLY A 71 -5.01 -5.19 -30.05
C GLY A 71 -3.63 -4.58 -30.34
N HIS A 72 -3.31 -3.40 -29.80
CA HIS A 72 -2.03 -2.72 -30.03
C HIS A 72 -1.27 -2.48 -28.74
N GLN A 73 0.02 -2.82 -28.76
CA GLN A 73 0.95 -2.50 -27.69
C GLN A 73 1.12 -0.99 -27.56
N THR A 74 0.74 -0.46 -26.39
CA THR A 74 0.69 0.96 -26.08
C THR A 74 1.59 1.24 -24.88
N PRO A 75 2.63 2.10 -25.03
CA PRO A 75 3.49 2.46 -23.90
C PRO A 75 2.73 3.20 -22.80
N VAL A 76 3.11 2.96 -21.55
CA VAL A 76 2.51 3.57 -20.37
C VAL A 76 3.57 4.35 -19.59
N HIS A 77 3.20 5.54 -19.10
CA HIS A 77 4.06 6.34 -18.22
C HIS A 77 3.32 6.75 -16.96
N ALA A 78 3.88 6.39 -15.81
CA ALA A 78 3.41 6.88 -14.52
C ALA A 78 3.89 8.32 -14.29
N ARG A 79 2.94 9.24 -14.09
CA ARG A 79 3.19 10.67 -13.84
C ARG A 79 2.50 11.10 -12.55
N THR A 80 3.22 11.78 -11.66
CA THR A 80 2.59 12.43 -10.50
C THR A 80 1.85 13.68 -10.96
N VAL A 81 0.55 13.75 -10.67
CA VAL A 81 -0.33 14.88 -11.03
C VAL A 81 -0.65 15.78 -9.84
N ILE A 82 -0.66 15.25 -8.61
CA ILE A 82 -0.77 16.02 -7.37
C ILE A 82 0.25 15.49 -6.37
N THR A 83 0.93 16.38 -5.67
CA THR A 83 1.90 16.04 -4.62
C THR A 83 1.42 16.57 -3.28
N LYS A 84 1.34 15.68 -2.29
CA LYS A 84 1.09 15.99 -0.89
C LYS A 84 2.19 15.37 -0.03
N PRO A 85 2.47 15.90 1.18
CA PRO A 85 3.50 15.36 2.06
C PRO A 85 3.44 13.85 2.31
N PHE A 86 2.24 13.27 2.39
CA PHE A 86 2.06 11.83 2.66
C PHE A 86 1.57 11.02 1.47
N CYS A 87 1.24 11.66 0.34
CA CYS A 87 0.67 10.96 -0.81
C CYS A 87 0.94 11.70 -2.11
N ASN A 88 1.29 10.96 -3.16
CA ASN A 88 1.20 11.44 -4.53
C ASN A 88 -0.08 10.89 -5.16
N LEU A 89 -0.76 11.69 -5.98
CA LEU A 89 -1.74 11.19 -6.93
C LEU A 89 -0.98 10.92 -8.23
N VAL A 90 -0.94 9.65 -8.65
CA VAL A 90 -0.20 9.20 -9.83
C VAL A 90 -1.18 8.81 -10.93
N HIS A 91 -0.94 9.30 -12.14
CA HIS A 91 -1.68 9.00 -13.37
C HIS A 91 -0.85 8.08 -14.25
N PHE A 92 -1.45 7.02 -14.79
CA PHE A 92 -0.81 6.14 -15.76
C PHE A 92 -1.22 6.54 -17.17
N GLU A 93 -0.43 7.42 -17.77
CA GLU A 93 -0.67 7.97 -19.09
C GLU A 93 -0.36 6.92 -20.17
N ARG A 94 -1.39 6.53 -20.94
CA ARG A 94 -1.24 5.71 -22.14
C ARG A 94 -0.88 6.58 -23.33
N LYS A 95 0.23 6.27 -24.01
CA LYS A 95 0.66 7.00 -25.23
C LYS A 95 -0.13 6.57 -26.47
N LEU A 96 -1.38 7.01 -26.54
CA LEU A 96 -2.25 6.81 -27.71
C LEU A 96 -1.90 7.81 -28.82
N SER A 97 -1.94 7.36 -30.08
CA SER A 97 -1.80 8.27 -31.23
C SER A 97 -3.02 9.17 -31.36
N ALA A 98 -2.89 10.34 -32.00
CA ALA A 98 -4.01 11.28 -32.19
C ALA A 98 -5.22 10.64 -32.90
N SER A 99 -4.97 9.71 -33.84
CA SER A 99 -5.99 8.90 -34.53
C SER A 99 -6.70 7.88 -33.64
N ARG A 100 -6.19 7.62 -32.44
CA ARG A 100 -6.68 6.64 -31.45
C ARG A 100 -6.96 7.28 -30.10
N SER A 101 -7.10 8.61 -30.06
CA SER A 101 -7.45 9.33 -28.84
C SER A 101 -8.80 8.82 -28.34
N ARG A 102 -8.83 8.29 -27.13
CA ARG A 102 -10.04 7.80 -26.46
C ARG A 102 -10.37 8.67 -25.27
N LYS A 103 -11.66 8.79 -24.97
CA LYS A 103 -12.17 9.39 -23.73
C LYS A 103 -12.69 8.27 -22.84
N ASP A 104 -11.77 7.44 -22.36
CA ASP A 104 -12.13 6.34 -21.48
C ASP A 104 -12.49 6.87 -20.08
N PRO A 105 -13.34 6.16 -19.31
CA PRO A 105 -13.73 6.58 -17.97
C PRO A 105 -12.52 6.68 -17.05
N LYS A 106 -12.47 7.73 -16.23
CA LYS A 106 -11.41 7.91 -15.23
C LYS A 106 -11.69 7.06 -14.00
N VAL A 107 -10.67 6.36 -13.51
CA VAL A 107 -10.76 5.56 -12.28
C VAL A 107 -9.66 6.00 -11.32
N LEU A 108 -10.06 6.43 -10.12
CA LEU A 108 -9.17 6.65 -8.98
C LEU A 108 -9.13 5.39 -8.11
N VAL A 109 -8.01 4.67 -8.16
CA VAL A 109 -7.70 3.58 -7.25
C VAL A 109 -7.10 4.14 -5.96
N VAL A 110 -7.78 3.95 -4.84
CA VAL A 110 -7.26 4.30 -3.52
C VAL A 110 -6.60 3.06 -2.93
N ALA A 111 -5.27 3.08 -2.94
CA ALA A 111 -4.43 2.01 -2.44
C ALA A 111 -4.41 1.97 -0.90
N PRO A 112 -4.19 0.80 -0.29
CA PRO A 112 -4.10 0.69 1.17
C PRO A 112 -2.83 1.33 1.72
N MET A 113 -2.97 2.05 2.84
CA MET A 113 -1.85 2.53 3.66
C MET A 113 -1.64 1.57 4.84
N ALA A 114 -1.49 0.28 4.54
CA ALA A 114 -1.37 -0.81 5.52
C ALA A 114 0.06 -1.40 5.57
N GLY A 115 1.04 -0.51 5.67
CA GLY A 115 2.45 -0.90 5.83
C GLY A 115 3.16 -1.35 4.55
N HIS A 116 2.52 -1.27 3.38
CA HIS A 116 3.08 -1.65 2.09
C HIS A 116 2.86 -0.56 1.03
N PHE A 117 3.68 -0.57 -0.02
CA PHE A 117 3.56 0.41 -1.10
C PHE A 117 2.40 0.11 -2.05
N SER A 118 1.86 1.16 -2.68
CA SER A 118 0.75 1.07 -3.64
C SER A 118 1.04 0.16 -4.84
N THR A 119 2.31 -0.13 -5.11
CA THR A 119 2.80 -1.07 -6.12
C THR A 119 2.32 -2.51 -5.91
N LEU A 120 1.81 -2.87 -4.73
CA LEU A 120 1.04 -4.11 -4.55
C LEU A 120 -0.19 -4.20 -5.48
N LEU A 121 -0.76 -3.06 -5.87
CA LEU A 121 -1.88 -3.00 -6.82
C LEU A 121 -1.42 -2.91 -8.29
N ARG A 122 -0.14 -3.16 -8.59
CA ARG A 122 0.40 -3.12 -9.97
C ARG A 122 -0.43 -3.95 -10.95
N GLY A 123 -0.81 -5.17 -10.58
CA GLY A 123 -1.65 -6.01 -11.44
C GLY A 123 -3.03 -5.39 -11.67
N THR A 124 -3.67 -4.86 -10.64
CA THR A 124 -4.95 -4.14 -10.77
C THR A 124 -4.83 -2.93 -11.72
N ILE A 125 -3.76 -2.14 -11.61
CA ILE A 125 -3.53 -1.01 -12.52
C ILE A 125 -3.34 -1.51 -13.96
N ARG A 126 -2.48 -2.51 -14.15
CA ARG A 126 -2.21 -3.12 -15.46
C ARG A 126 -3.49 -3.62 -16.13
N ASP A 127 -4.37 -4.26 -15.36
CA ASP A 127 -5.59 -4.87 -15.88
C ASP A 127 -6.71 -3.85 -16.13
N LEU A 128 -6.68 -2.68 -15.47
CA LEU A 128 -7.61 -1.57 -15.72
C LEU A 128 -7.23 -0.71 -16.93
N LEU A 129 -5.93 -0.55 -17.18
CA LEU A 129 -5.38 0.33 -18.21
C LEU A 129 -5.92 0.11 -19.64
N PRO A 130 -6.23 -1.11 -20.11
CA PRO A 130 -6.79 -1.31 -21.45
C PRO A 130 -8.04 -0.46 -21.72
N ASP A 131 -8.92 -0.32 -20.72
CA ASP A 131 -10.26 0.25 -20.89
C ASP A 131 -10.51 1.53 -20.08
N HIS A 132 -9.58 1.97 -19.24
CA HIS A 132 -9.77 3.10 -18.32
C HIS A 132 -8.59 4.09 -18.32
N ASP A 133 -8.88 5.32 -17.92
CA ASP A 133 -7.86 6.32 -17.57
C ASP A 133 -7.55 6.24 -16.07
N VAL A 134 -6.39 5.66 -15.70
CA VAL A 134 -6.17 5.15 -14.35
C VAL A 134 -5.30 6.07 -13.50
N TYR A 135 -5.78 6.37 -12.30
CA TYR A 135 -5.09 7.13 -11.26
C TYR A 135 -4.97 6.28 -10.00
N ILE A 136 -3.90 6.47 -9.22
CA ILE A 136 -3.71 5.78 -7.93
C ILE A 136 -3.16 6.71 -6.85
N THR A 137 -3.60 6.51 -5.60
CA THR A 137 -2.94 7.09 -4.43
C THR A 137 -1.65 6.36 -4.13
N GLU A 138 -0.53 7.07 -4.18
CA GLU A 138 0.80 6.55 -3.86
C GLU A 138 1.29 7.10 -2.52
N TRP A 139 1.11 6.31 -1.46
CA TRP A 139 1.45 6.71 -0.09
C TRP A 139 2.97 6.80 0.12
N GLN A 140 3.37 7.81 0.89
CA GLN A 140 4.76 8.02 1.29
C GLN A 140 5.02 7.35 2.64
N ASP A 141 6.21 6.76 2.74
CA ASP A 141 6.69 6.16 3.97
C ASP A 141 6.98 7.25 5.01
N ALA A 142 6.29 7.19 6.16
CA ALA A 142 6.32 8.24 7.18
C ALA A 142 7.73 8.50 7.73
N ARG A 143 8.67 7.55 7.61
CA ARG A 143 10.07 7.77 8.02
C ARG A 143 10.79 8.81 7.15
N PHE A 144 10.34 9.00 5.90
CA PHE A 144 10.91 9.96 4.96
C PHE A 144 10.14 11.28 4.88
N VAL A 145 9.04 11.44 5.62
CA VAL A 145 8.26 12.69 5.67
C VAL A 145 8.69 13.55 6.86
N PRO A 146 9.30 14.72 6.64
CA PRO A 146 9.69 15.66 7.69
C PRO A 146 8.58 15.96 8.70
N ARG A 147 8.94 16.19 9.96
CA ARG A 147 7.97 16.63 10.98
C ARG A 147 7.36 18.00 10.69
N ALA A 148 8.11 18.86 9.99
CA ALA A 148 7.65 20.20 9.60
C ALA A 148 6.44 20.14 8.64
N ASP A 149 6.28 19.05 7.90
CA ASP A 149 5.17 18.87 6.94
C ASP A 149 3.86 18.39 7.61
N GLY A 150 3.78 18.47 8.94
CA GLY A 150 2.55 18.27 9.70
C GLY A 150 2.29 16.83 10.16
N ALA A 151 1.17 16.66 10.85
CA ALA A 151 0.64 15.37 11.26
C ALA A 151 -0.17 14.74 10.12
N PHE A 152 -0.31 13.42 10.15
CA PHE A 152 -1.18 12.69 9.25
C PHE A 152 -1.97 11.67 10.06
N ASP A 153 -3.27 11.91 10.15
CA ASP A 153 -4.23 11.09 10.87
C ASP A 153 -5.37 10.65 9.92
N LEU A 154 -6.41 9.99 10.42
CA LEU A 154 -7.53 9.52 9.59
C LEU A 154 -8.31 10.68 8.99
N ASP A 155 -8.42 11.81 9.69
CA ASP A 155 -9.08 13.00 9.18
C ASP A 155 -8.30 13.60 8.01
N VAL A 156 -6.97 13.73 8.13
CA VAL A 156 -6.12 14.20 7.02
C VAL A 156 -6.18 13.23 5.83
N TYR A 157 -6.28 11.92 6.06
CA TYR A 157 -6.51 10.95 4.99
C TYR A 157 -7.82 11.27 4.25
N ILE A 158 -8.92 11.46 4.98
CA ILE A 158 -10.23 11.78 4.40
C ILE A 158 -10.16 13.10 3.61
N ASP A 159 -9.49 14.12 4.15
CA ASP A 159 -9.26 15.39 3.44
C ASP A 159 -8.54 15.19 2.10
N TYR A 160 -7.50 14.35 2.08
CA TYR A 160 -6.76 14.05 0.85
C TYR A 160 -7.66 13.38 -0.18
N ILE A 161 -8.52 12.45 0.23
CA ILE A 161 -9.47 11.81 -0.69
C ILE A 161 -10.46 12.83 -1.26
N ILE A 162 -11.04 13.68 -0.41
CA ILE A 162 -11.96 14.74 -0.85
C ILE A 162 -11.25 15.66 -1.85
N GLU A 163 -10.02 16.07 -1.56
CA GLU A 163 -9.24 16.94 -2.45
C GLU A 163 -8.91 16.28 -3.78
N PHE A 164 -8.49 15.01 -3.76
CA PHE A 164 -8.20 14.26 -4.99
C PHE A 164 -9.45 14.07 -5.83
N LEU A 165 -10.61 13.75 -5.23
CA LEU A 165 -11.88 13.64 -5.95
C LEU A 165 -12.28 14.96 -6.60
N LYS A 166 -12.12 16.09 -5.88
CA LYS A 166 -12.42 17.43 -6.40
C LYS A 166 -11.60 17.80 -7.63
N ALA A 167 -10.36 17.30 -7.75
CA ALA A 167 -9.51 17.55 -8.90
C ALA A 167 -10.06 16.96 -10.21
N PHE A 168 -10.98 15.99 -10.13
CA PHE A 168 -11.64 15.41 -11.31
C PHE A 168 -12.92 16.14 -11.71
N HIS A 169 -13.40 17.08 -10.90
CA HIS A 169 -14.62 17.84 -11.16
C HIS A 169 -15.86 16.96 -11.42
N GLY A 170 -15.99 15.88 -10.65
CA GLY A 170 -17.09 14.91 -10.75
C GLY A 170 -16.93 13.83 -11.82
N ASP A 171 -15.95 13.96 -12.73
CA ASP A 171 -15.71 13.02 -13.84
C ASP A 171 -14.73 11.91 -13.44
N VAL A 172 -15.12 11.08 -12.46
CA VAL A 172 -14.29 9.95 -11.97
C VAL A 172 -15.11 8.87 -11.28
N HIS A 173 -14.68 7.62 -11.38
CA HIS A 173 -15.10 6.52 -10.52
C HIS A 173 -14.04 6.27 -9.45
N VAL A 174 -14.43 6.02 -8.20
CA VAL A 174 -13.46 5.74 -7.13
C VAL A 174 -13.52 4.27 -6.71
N MET A 175 -12.36 3.63 -6.58
CA MET A 175 -12.21 2.25 -6.15
C MET A 175 -11.28 2.18 -4.93
N ALA A 176 -11.82 1.83 -3.78
CA ALA A 176 -11.06 1.64 -2.54
C ALA A 176 -10.76 0.17 -2.29
N VAL A 177 -9.50 -0.18 -2.08
CA VAL A 177 -9.07 -1.57 -1.88
C VAL A 177 -8.56 -1.80 -0.47
N CYS A 178 -9.24 -2.68 0.29
CA CYS A 178 -8.94 -3.07 1.65
C CYS A 178 -9.12 -1.92 2.66
N GLN A 179 -8.08 -1.59 3.40
CA GLN A 179 -8.05 -0.60 4.47
C GLN A 179 -8.68 0.80 4.13
N PRO A 180 -8.59 1.36 2.90
CA PRO A 180 -9.21 2.62 2.48
C PRO A 180 -10.73 2.63 2.36
N THR A 181 -11.43 1.48 2.48
CA THR A 181 -12.89 1.48 2.31
C THR A 181 -13.60 2.44 3.28
N VAL A 182 -13.14 2.50 4.53
CA VAL A 182 -13.67 3.42 5.55
C VAL A 182 -13.43 4.90 5.19
N PRO A 183 -12.19 5.38 4.98
CA PRO A 183 -11.99 6.80 4.67
C PRO A 183 -12.58 7.23 3.33
N VAL A 184 -12.62 6.37 2.31
CA VAL A 184 -13.28 6.70 1.04
C VAL A 184 -14.79 6.81 1.22
N PHE A 185 -15.41 5.87 1.96
CA PHE A 185 -16.84 5.95 2.24
C PHE A 185 -17.19 7.20 3.07
N ALA A 186 -16.35 7.54 4.05
CA ALA A 186 -16.51 8.76 4.82
C ALA A 186 -16.38 10.02 3.96
N ALA A 187 -15.36 10.11 3.11
CA ALA A 187 -15.16 11.22 2.19
C ALA A 187 -16.37 11.45 1.28
N VAL A 188 -16.84 10.40 0.60
CA VAL A 188 -18.00 10.48 -0.30
C VAL A 188 -19.27 10.84 0.48
N SER A 189 -19.48 10.28 1.67
CA SER A 189 -20.64 10.63 2.52
C SER A 189 -20.66 12.10 2.91
N LEU A 190 -19.49 12.68 3.23
CA LEU A 190 -19.34 14.09 3.56
C LEU A 190 -19.62 14.99 2.34
N MET A 191 -19.06 14.64 1.18
CA MET A 191 -19.30 15.38 -0.07
C MET A 191 -20.79 15.35 -0.46
N GLU A 192 -21.45 14.20 -0.32
CA GLU A 192 -22.88 14.06 -0.58
C GLU A 192 -23.75 14.83 0.42
N ALA A 193 -23.36 14.87 1.70
CA ALA A 193 -24.08 15.61 2.73
C ALA A 193 -24.17 17.11 2.44
N VAL A 194 -23.16 17.68 1.79
CA VAL A 194 -23.11 19.10 1.38
C VAL A 194 -23.51 19.32 -0.08
N GLN A 195 -24.04 18.29 -0.75
CA GLN A 195 -24.43 18.34 -2.16
C GLN A 195 -23.28 18.80 -3.07
N ASP A 196 -22.05 18.40 -2.77
CA ASP A 196 -20.88 18.77 -3.56
C ASP A 196 -21.08 18.31 -5.01
N LYS A 197 -20.75 19.18 -5.97
CA LYS A 197 -20.91 18.89 -7.40
C LYS A 197 -19.82 17.95 -7.92
N ASP A 198 -18.71 17.82 -7.20
CA ASP A 198 -17.54 17.06 -7.61
C ASP A 198 -17.51 15.64 -7.01
N VAL A 199 -18.65 15.11 -6.54
CA VAL A 199 -18.78 13.70 -6.12
C VAL A 199 -18.49 12.75 -7.29
N PRO A 200 -17.86 11.57 -7.05
CA PRO A 200 -17.58 10.61 -8.10
C PRO A 200 -18.86 10.02 -8.69
N HIS A 201 -18.78 9.49 -9.92
CA HIS A 201 -19.89 8.79 -10.57
C HIS A 201 -20.29 7.52 -9.82
N SER A 202 -19.32 6.71 -9.40
CA SER A 202 -19.54 5.51 -8.59
C SER A 202 -18.42 5.31 -7.56
N MET A 203 -18.73 4.52 -6.53
CA MET A 203 -17.81 4.17 -5.45
C MET A 203 -17.79 2.66 -5.25
N ILE A 204 -16.63 2.05 -5.49
CA ILE A 204 -16.39 0.62 -5.34
C ILE A 204 -15.57 0.39 -4.06
N LEU A 205 -16.09 -0.41 -3.14
CA LEU A 205 -15.44 -0.73 -1.86
C LEU A 205 -15.09 -2.22 -1.84
N MET A 206 -13.81 -2.55 -1.95
CA MET A 206 -13.34 -3.93 -2.10
C MET A 206 -12.61 -4.42 -0.86
N ALA A 207 -13.02 -5.58 -0.32
CA ALA A 207 -12.27 -6.34 0.68
C ALA A 207 -11.80 -5.56 1.93
N GLY A 208 -12.54 -4.54 2.35
CA GLY A 208 -12.27 -3.74 3.55
C GLY A 208 -13.48 -3.69 4.50
N PRO A 209 -13.27 -3.80 5.83
CA PRO A 209 -14.38 -3.82 6.77
C PRO A 209 -14.99 -2.40 6.93
N ILE A 210 -16.28 -2.25 6.64
CA ILE A 210 -17.04 -1.06 7.07
C ILE A 210 -17.49 -1.22 8.53
N ASP A 211 -17.97 -2.41 8.88
CA ASP A 211 -18.21 -2.81 10.27
C ASP A 211 -17.27 -3.96 10.63
N ALA A 212 -16.26 -3.67 11.47
CA ALA A 212 -15.26 -4.65 11.90
C ALA A 212 -15.82 -5.74 12.84
N ARG A 213 -17.09 -5.62 13.28
CA ARG A 213 -17.79 -6.63 14.08
C ARG A 213 -18.38 -7.75 13.24
N GLU A 214 -18.70 -7.44 11.98
CA GLU A 214 -19.31 -8.38 11.05
C GLU A 214 -18.24 -9.23 10.37
N SER A 215 -18.37 -10.56 10.46
CA SER A 215 -17.39 -11.54 9.93
C SER A 215 -15.93 -11.30 10.39
N PRO A 216 -15.66 -11.29 11.71
CA PRO A 216 -14.37 -10.88 12.25
C PRO A 216 -13.25 -11.86 11.86
N THR A 217 -12.17 -11.30 11.32
CA THR A 217 -10.94 -12.04 11.04
C THR A 217 -10.05 -12.14 12.29
N ALA A 218 -8.91 -12.84 12.19
CA ALA A 218 -7.93 -12.87 13.27
C ALA A 218 -7.40 -11.47 13.63
N VAL A 219 -7.30 -10.57 12.64
CA VAL A 219 -6.87 -9.18 12.85
C VAL A 219 -7.90 -8.43 13.71
N ASN A 220 -9.19 -8.59 13.42
CA ASN A 220 -10.28 -7.99 14.20
C ASN A 220 -10.23 -8.47 15.66
N ARG A 221 -10.07 -9.78 15.89
CA ARG A 221 -9.98 -10.35 17.24
C ARG A 221 -8.77 -9.87 18.02
N PHE A 222 -7.62 -9.75 17.36
CA PHE A 222 -6.41 -9.21 17.99
C PHE A 222 -6.59 -7.74 18.39
N ALA A 223 -7.18 -6.93 17.50
CA ALA A 223 -7.47 -5.52 17.77
C ALA A 223 -8.41 -5.35 18.98
N ALA A 224 -9.56 -6.06 18.98
CA ALA A 224 -10.55 -5.98 20.04
C ALA A 224 -10.04 -6.46 21.41
N GLY A 225 -9.04 -7.35 21.44
CA GLY A 225 -8.46 -7.88 22.67
C GLY A 225 -7.46 -6.97 23.39
N LYS A 226 -7.17 -5.77 22.85
CA LYS A 226 -6.15 -4.85 23.39
C LYS A 226 -6.71 -3.44 23.52
N SER A 227 -6.29 -2.71 24.55
CA SER A 227 -6.63 -1.29 24.69
C SER A 227 -5.79 -0.43 23.75
N LEU A 228 -6.29 0.75 23.37
CA LEU A 228 -5.52 1.72 22.59
C LEU A 228 -4.18 2.08 23.27
N SER A 229 -4.17 2.15 24.60
CA SER A 229 -2.96 2.39 25.39
C SER A 229 -1.91 1.28 25.24
N TRP A 230 -2.34 0.04 25.02
CA TRP A 230 -1.47 -1.09 24.75
C TRP A 230 -0.77 -0.89 23.40
N PHE A 231 -1.51 -0.55 22.34
CA PHE A 231 -0.92 -0.28 21.02
C PHE A 231 0.10 0.85 21.10
N ARG A 232 -0.28 1.97 21.72
CA ARG A 232 0.62 3.14 21.88
C ARG A 232 1.93 2.78 22.57
N ARG A 233 1.93 1.89 23.57
CA ARG A 233 3.15 1.50 24.30
C ARG A 233 3.99 0.43 23.61
N ASN A 234 3.35 -0.48 22.86
CA ASN A 234 4.03 -1.69 22.36
C ASN A 234 4.48 -1.58 20.91
N VAL A 235 3.76 -0.84 20.07
CA VAL A 235 4.03 -0.82 18.62
C VAL A 235 4.48 0.53 18.07
N ILE A 236 4.29 1.60 18.84
CA ILE A 236 4.71 2.95 18.44
C ILE A 236 6.15 3.22 18.89
N THR A 237 6.95 3.75 17.98
CA THR A 237 8.33 4.18 18.25
C THR A 237 8.60 5.50 17.54
N LYS A 238 9.77 6.07 17.80
CA LYS A 238 10.29 7.25 17.10
C LYS A 238 11.16 6.84 15.92
N VAL A 239 11.02 7.56 14.81
CA VAL A 239 11.92 7.46 13.66
C VAL A 239 13.33 7.90 14.10
N PRO A 240 14.36 7.07 13.87
CA PRO A 240 15.74 7.41 14.24
C PRO A 240 16.39 8.37 13.25
N TRP A 241 17.44 9.07 13.69
CA TRP A 241 18.40 9.72 12.79
C TRP A 241 19.06 8.66 11.88
N PRO A 242 19.40 8.94 10.61
CA PRO A 242 19.36 10.23 9.89
C PRO A 242 18.10 10.48 9.06
N HIS A 243 17.04 9.69 9.23
CA HIS A 243 15.88 9.81 8.34
C HIS A 243 15.17 11.18 8.47
N PRO A 244 14.63 11.75 7.37
CA PRO A 244 13.96 13.06 7.40
C PRO A 244 12.83 13.17 8.43
N GLY A 245 12.09 12.08 8.65
CA GLY A 245 11.04 11.99 9.65
C GLY A 245 11.52 11.83 11.09
N MET A 246 12.81 12.04 11.39
CA MET A 246 13.40 11.86 12.72
C MET A 246 12.51 12.41 13.85
N MET A 247 12.35 11.64 14.93
CA MET A 247 11.47 11.92 16.09
C MET A 247 9.95 11.91 15.80
N ARG A 248 9.51 11.62 14.57
CA ARG A 248 8.09 11.33 14.27
C ARG A 248 7.69 10.04 14.98
N SER A 249 6.51 10.03 15.59
CA SER A 249 5.91 8.81 16.13
C SER A 249 5.37 7.97 14.99
N VAL A 250 5.80 6.72 14.88
CA VAL A 250 5.38 5.82 13.81
C VAL A 250 5.09 4.44 14.35
N TYR A 251 4.24 3.71 13.63
CA TYR A 251 4.19 2.26 13.67
C TYR A 251 5.09 1.71 12.55
N PRO A 252 6.29 1.19 12.86
CA PRO A 252 7.26 0.82 11.84
C PRO A 252 6.81 -0.33 10.96
N GLY A 253 7.15 -0.28 9.68
CA GLY A 253 6.84 -1.36 8.73
C GLY A 253 7.43 -2.71 9.15
N PHE A 254 8.65 -2.74 9.72
CA PHE A 254 9.27 -3.99 10.17
C PHE A 254 8.53 -4.61 11.37
N LEU A 255 7.95 -3.78 12.25
CA LEU A 255 7.14 -4.25 13.37
C LEU A 255 5.79 -4.77 12.88
N GLN A 256 5.18 -4.10 11.90
CA GLN A 256 3.99 -4.58 11.22
C GLN A 256 4.21 -5.96 10.62
N LEU A 257 5.28 -6.11 9.83
CA LEU A 257 5.66 -7.37 9.21
C LEU A 257 5.93 -8.45 10.26
N SER A 258 6.75 -8.16 11.28
CA SER A 258 7.09 -9.15 12.32
C SER A 258 5.87 -9.60 13.12
N GLY A 259 4.98 -8.66 13.48
CA GLY A 259 3.73 -8.96 14.16
C GLY A 259 2.81 -9.82 13.31
N PHE A 260 2.76 -9.55 12.00
CA PHE A 260 1.99 -10.34 11.05
C PHE A 260 2.57 -11.76 10.85
N MET A 261 3.89 -11.88 10.72
CA MET A 261 4.59 -13.17 10.62
C MET A 261 4.36 -14.03 11.87
N GLY A 262 4.32 -13.42 13.06
CA GLY A 262 4.08 -14.11 14.33
C GLY A 262 2.64 -14.62 14.54
N MET A 263 1.67 -14.23 13.70
CA MET A 263 0.24 -14.55 13.85
C MET A 263 -0.27 -15.70 12.97
N ASN A 264 0.62 -16.56 12.44
CA ASN A 264 0.41 -17.61 11.43
C ASN A 264 0.47 -17.11 9.98
N ILE A 265 1.71 -16.96 9.52
CA ILE A 265 2.09 -16.53 8.18
C ILE A 265 1.45 -17.37 7.07
N ASP A 266 1.36 -18.70 7.22
CA ASP A 266 0.90 -19.60 6.16
C ASP A 266 -0.58 -19.41 5.81
N ARG A 267 -1.44 -19.16 6.81
CA ARG A 267 -2.88 -18.94 6.57
C ARG A 267 -3.17 -17.54 6.07
N HIS A 268 -2.41 -16.55 6.53
CA HIS A 268 -2.65 -15.14 6.19
C HIS A 268 -1.98 -14.70 4.90
N LEU A 269 -0.76 -15.17 4.61
CA LEU A 269 -0.15 -15.00 3.29
C LEU A 269 -0.95 -15.76 2.25
N THR A 270 -1.43 -16.97 2.51
CA THR A 270 -2.31 -17.66 1.56
C THR A 270 -3.61 -16.88 1.34
N ALA A 271 -4.26 -16.34 2.38
CA ALA A 271 -5.48 -15.56 2.21
C ALA A 271 -5.25 -14.19 1.52
N HIS A 272 -4.15 -13.47 1.82
CA HIS A 272 -3.82 -12.22 1.13
C HIS A 272 -3.29 -12.46 -0.28
N ARG A 273 -2.40 -13.44 -0.46
CA ARG A 273 -1.94 -13.92 -1.77
C ARG A 273 -3.14 -14.34 -2.58
N ASP A 274 -4.03 -15.18 -2.07
CA ASP A 274 -5.20 -15.64 -2.82
C ASP A 274 -6.19 -14.48 -3.03
N LEU A 275 -6.36 -13.53 -2.11
CA LEU A 275 -7.18 -12.34 -2.35
C LEU A 275 -6.58 -11.46 -3.46
N PHE A 276 -5.28 -11.16 -3.41
CA PHE A 276 -4.58 -10.32 -4.40
C PHE A 276 -4.35 -11.06 -5.74
N HIS A 277 -4.05 -12.36 -5.73
CA HIS A 277 -3.98 -13.23 -6.91
C HIS A 277 -5.37 -13.49 -7.50
N ASN A 278 -6.44 -13.64 -6.70
CA ASN A 278 -7.79 -13.80 -7.26
C ASN A 278 -8.35 -12.47 -7.80
N LEU A 279 -7.88 -11.33 -7.31
CA LEU A 279 -8.12 -10.01 -7.92
C LEU A 279 -7.34 -9.82 -9.23
N ILE A 280 -6.34 -10.67 -9.51
CA ILE A 280 -5.47 -10.64 -10.70
C ILE A 280 -5.46 -12.06 -11.30
N ARG A 281 -6.61 -12.51 -11.81
CA ARG A 281 -6.66 -13.75 -12.59
C ARG A 281 -6.05 -13.49 -13.96
N GLY A 282 -4.83 -13.97 -14.18
CA GLY A 282 -4.25 -13.97 -15.53
C GLY A 282 -2.84 -14.50 -15.68
N ASP A 283 -2.08 -14.71 -14.61
CA ASP A 283 -0.65 -14.93 -14.75
C ASP A 283 -0.18 -16.13 -13.93
N GLY A 284 0.08 -17.25 -14.60
CA GLY A 284 0.43 -18.54 -14.00
C GLY A 284 1.60 -18.51 -13.01
N ASP A 285 1.61 -19.50 -12.11
CA ASP A 285 2.63 -19.72 -11.06
C ASP A 285 4.01 -20.01 -11.68
N SER A 286 4.81 -18.97 -11.90
CA SER A 286 6.26 -19.11 -12.07
C SER A 286 6.97 -18.78 -10.76
N ALA A 287 8.11 -19.44 -10.51
CA ALA A 287 8.93 -19.16 -9.34
C ALA A 287 9.39 -17.68 -9.28
N ASP A 288 9.56 -17.04 -10.43
CA ASP A 288 9.98 -15.64 -10.52
C ASP A 288 8.85 -14.67 -10.13
N LYS A 289 7.61 -14.92 -10.56
CA LYS A 289 6.44 -14.14 -10.11
C LYS A 289 6.21 -14.28 -8.60
N HIS A 290 6.43 -15.48 -8.04
CA HIS A 290 6.42 -15.65 -6.60
C HIS A 290 7.51 -14.81 -5.91
N ARG A 291 8.75 -14.81 -6.42
CA ARG A 291 9.84 -13.98 -5.87
C ARG A 291 9.53 -12.49 -5.91
N GLU A 292 9.00 -12.00 -7.04
CA GLU A 292 8.62 -10.60 -7.20
C GLU A 292 7.51 -10.19 -6.22
N PHE A 293 6.50 -11.04 -6.02
CA PHE A 293 5.46 -10.82 -5.02
C PHE A 293 6.04 -10.74 -3.60
N TYR A 294 6.96 -11.65 -3.23
CA TYR A 294 7.61 -11.60 -1.92
C TYR A 294 8.46 -10.35 -1.74
N ASP A 295 9.19 -9.92 -2.76
CA ASP A 295 10.00 -8.69 -2.69
C ASP A 295 9.11 -7.45 -2.52
N GLU A 296 7.95 -7.43 -3.18
CA GLU A 296 6.91 -6.41 -3.02
C GLU A 296 6.31 -6.43 -1.61
N PHE A 297 6.00 -7.62 -1.10
CA PHE A 297 5.39 -7.79 0.23
C PHE A 297 6.37 -7.45 1.36
N LEU A 298 7.66 -7.75 1.19
CA LEU A 298 8.70 -7.42 2.17
C LEU A 298 9.08 -5.94 2.14
N ALA A 299 8.71 -5.20 1.08
CA ALA A 299 8.89 -3.77 0.97
C ALA A 299 7.85 -3.01 1.82
N VAL A 300 8.21 -2.80 3.09
CA VAL A 300 7.33 -2.20 4.09
C VAL A 300 7.62 -0.73 4.38
N MET A 301 6.56 0.03 4.67
CA MET A 301 6.61 1.44 5.01
C MET A 301 6.14 1.71 6.44
N ASP A 302 6.66 2.78 7.04
CA ASP A 302 6.21 3.22 8.36
C ASP A 302 4.90 4.01 8.24
N LEU A 303 3.97 3.75 9.16
CA LEU A 303 2.73 4.51 9.30
C LEU A 303 2.87 5.57 10.39
N THR A 304 2.24 6.73 10.22
CA THR A 304 2.13 7.70 11.32
C THR A 304 1.36 7.10 12.49
N ALA A 305 1.82 7.38 13.71
CA ALA A 305 1.17 6.87 14.91
C ALA A 305 -0.25 7.42 15.06
N GLU A 306 -0.45 8.68 14.67
CA GLU A 306 -1.72 9.39 14.69
C GLU A 306 -2.77 8.65 13.86
N TYR A 307 -2.45 8.38 12.59
CA TYR A 307 -3.31 7.61 11.68
C TYR A 307 -3.61 6.21 12.17
N TYR A 308 -2.57 5.46 12.55
CA TYR A 308 -2.73 4.08 12.99
C TYR A 308 -3.61 3.99 14.24
N LEU A 309 -3.32 4.80 15.25
CA LEU A 309 -4.06 4.78 16.51
C LEU A 309 -5.51 5.25 16.33
N GLN A 310 -5.74 6.33 15.58
CA GLN A 310 -7.10 6.81 15.29
C GLN A 310 -7.89 5.78 14.48
N THR A 311 -7.26 5.08 13.54
CA THR A 311 -7.93 4.00 12.79
C THR A 311 -8.33 2.84 13.70
N ILE A 312 -7.44 2.40 14.61
CA ILE A 312 -7.76 1.35 15.58
C ILE A 312 -8.94 1.76 16.47
N GLU A 313 -8.88 2.97 17.03
CA GLU A 313 -9.94 3.51 17.89
C GLU A 313 -11.27 3.60 17.13
N THR A 314 -11.31 4.36 16.04
CA THR A 314 -12.52 4.65 15.26
C THR A 314 -13.14 3.40 14.61
N VAL A 315 -12.32 2.54 13.99
CA VAL A 315 -12.81 1.45 13.13
C VAL A 315 -12.96 0.13 13.88
N PHE A 316 -12.01 -0.20 14.76
CA PHE A 316 -11.94 -1.55 15.36
C PHE A 316 -12.36 -1.61 16.83
N LEU A 317 -12.37 -0.48 17.56
CA LEU A 317 -12.79 -0.43 18.97
C LEU A 317 -14.16 0.21 19.11
N ASP A 318 -14.29 1.46 18.64
CA ASP A 318 -15.49 2.26 18.81
C ASP A 318 -16.52 1.98 17.72
N HIS A 319 -16.07 1.59 16.52
CA HIS A 319 -16.92 1.28 15.36
C HIS A 319 -17.84 2.46 15.01
N THR A 320 -17.28 3.67 14.98
CA THR A 320 -18.09 4.90 14.93
C THR A 320 -18.81 5.08 13.59
N LEU A 321 -18.22 4.66 12.46
CA LEU A 321 -18.87 4.76 11.14
C LEU A 321 -20.15 3.92 11.05
N PRO A 322 -20.15 2.60 11.31
CA PRO A 322 -21.37 1.79 11.23
C PRO A 322 -22.41 2.13 12.30
N LYS A 323 -22.00 2.74 13.43
CA LYS A 323 -22.93 3.29 14.44
C LYS A 323 -23.50 4.66 14.04
N GLY A 324 -22.97 5.28 12.98
CA GLY A 324 -23.31 6.64 12.58
C GLY A 324 -22.83 7.70 13.57
N GLU A 325 -21.80 7.41 14.37
CA GLU A 325 -21.21 8.30 15.38
C GLU A 325 -19.92 8.95 14.89
N MET A 326 -19.40 8.54 13.72
CA MET A 326 -18.14 9.06 13.19
C MET A 326 -18.26 10.57 12.91
N LEU A 327 -17.28 11.31 13.42
CA LEU A 327 -17.10 12.73 13.15
C LEU A 327 -15.84 12.93 12.32
N HIS A 328 -15.91 13.82 11.35
CA HIS A 328 -14.77 14.33 10.60
C HIS A 328 -14.73 15.85 10.76
N ARG A 329 -13.67 16.38 11.39
CA ARG A 329 -13.52 17.81 11.71
C ARG A 329 -14.77 18.42 12.36
N GLY A 330 -15.43 17.65 13.23
CA GLY A 330 -16.67 18.04 13.93
C GLY A 330 -17.97 17.84 13.13
N MET A 331 -17.90 17.50 11.84
CA MET A 331 -19.07 17.17 11.03
C MET A 331 -19.37 15.68 11.10
N ARG A 332 -20.64 15.33 11.26
CA ARG A 332 -21.07 13.93 11.29
C ARG A 332 -20.95 13.31 9.90
N VAL A 333 -20.28 12.17 9.81
CA VAL A 333 -20.25 11.33 8.62
C VAL A 333 -21.53 10.50 8.60
N ASP A 334 -22.43 10.80 7.66
CA ASP A 334 -23.72 10.12 7.51
C ASP A 334 -23.82 9.40 6.15
N PRO A 335 -23.55 8.08 6.12
CA PRO A 335 -23.68 7.27 4.91
C PRO A 335 -25.06 7.33 4.22
N SER A 336 -26.13 7.66 4.94
CA SER A 336 -27.49 7.77 4.36
C SER A 336 -27.65 8.97 3.41
N LYS A 337 -26.65 9.86 3.36
CA LYS A 337 -26.59 10.99 2.44
C LYS A 337 -26.10 10.62 1.05
N VAL A 338 -25.45 9.47 0.87
CA VAL A 338 -25.02 9.00 -0.46
C VAL A 338 -26.25 8.66 -1.29
N ARG A 339 -26.47 9.40 -2.40
CA ARG A 339 -27.67 9.29 -3.25
C ARG A 339 -27.37 9.28 -4.74
N ARG A 340 -26.30 9.97 -5.16
CA ARG A 340 -25.91 10.15 -6.57
C ARG A 340 -24.82 9.18 -7.00
N VAL A 341 -23.98 8.75 -6.05
CA VAL A 341 -22.86 7.83 -6.30
C VAL A 341 -23.38 6.39 -6.31
N ALA A 342 -23.46 5.75 -7.48
CA ALA A 342 -24.01 4.41 -7.67
C ALA A 342 -23.27 3.61 -8.74
#